data_AF-A0A371P9T5-F1
#
_entry.id   AF-A0A371P9T5-F1
#
_cell.length_a   1.000
_cell.length_b   1.000
_cell.length_c   1.000
_cell.angle_alpha   90.00
_cell.angle_beta   90.00
_cell.angle_gamma   90.00
#
_symmetry.space_group_name_H-M   'P 1'
#
loop_
_entity.id
_entity.type
_entity.pdbx_description
1 polymer ?
#
loop_
_entity_poly.entity_id
_entity_poly.type
_entity_poly.pdbx_seq_one_letter_code
_entity_poly.pdbx_strand_id
1 'polypeptide(L)' 'MTTSILPVVVLVAIVGYIVYDCARRLPRGGMGLQVGYVPRRLRSAVNRLFIRRGWPVPFDDDGNRRPT' A
#
# COMPACT_ATOMS: atom_id res chain seq x y z
N MET A 1 14.45 -42.94 -12.19
CA MET A 1 14.27 -41.48 -12.37
C MET A 1 14.36 -40.83 -11.01
N THR A 2 15.56 -40.45 -10.58
CA THR A 2 15.74 -39.66 -9.35
C THR A 2 15.31 -38.24 -9.66
N THR A 3 14.07 -37.91 -9.30
CA THR A 3 13.56 -36.54 -9.39
C THR A 3 14.47 -35.66 -8.54
N SER A 4 15.32 -34.86 -9.18
CA SER A 4 16.15 -33.90 -8.48
C SER A 4 15.24 -32.96 -7.69
N ILE A 5 15.29 -33.03 -6.37
CA ILE A 5 14.47 -32.23 -5.45
C ILE A 5 14.97 -30.77 -5.44
N LEU A 6 16.23 -30.57 -5.82
CA LEU A 6 16.93 -29.30 -5.87
C LEU A 6 16.19 -28.19 -6.67
N PRO A 7 15.73 -28.41 -7.93
CA PRO A 7 14.93 -27.43 -8.66
C PRO A 7 13.62 -27.05 -7.97
N VAL A 8 12.98 -28.00 -7.27
CA VAL A 8 11.72 -27.76 -6.56
C VAL A 8 11.96 -26.83 -5.37
N VAL A 9 13.03 -27.06 -4.59
CA VAL A 9 13.40 -26.22 -3.45
C VAL A 9 13.76 -24.80 -3.90
N VAL A 10 14.52 -24.67 -4.99
CA VAL A 10 14.89 -23.36 -5.56
C VAL A 10 13.66 -22.60 -6.02
N LEU A 11 12.72 -23.26 -6.69
CA LEU A 11 11.47 -22.63 -7.14
C LEU A 11 10.64 -22.10 -5.96
N VAL A 12 10.48 -22.92 -4.91
CA VAL A 12 9.73 -22.52 -3.71
C VAL A 12 10.39 -21.32 -3.02
N ALA A 13 11.72 -21.28 -2.95
CA ALA A 13 12.44 -20.15 -2.37
C ALA A 13 12.23 -18.84 -3.16
N ILE A 14 12.26 -18.90 -4.50
CA ILE A 14 12.03 -17.73 -5.37
C ILE A 14 10.60 -17.22 -5.20
N VAL A 15 9.61 -18.10 -5.27
CA VAL A 15 8.19 -17.72 -5.11
C VAL A 15 7.96 -17.14 -3.72
N GLY A 16 8.50 -17.76 -2.67
CA GLY A 16 8.40 -17.27 -1.30
C GLY A 16 9.00 -15.88 -1.13
N TYR A 17 10.16 -15.62 -1.75
CA TYR A 17 10.79 -14.30 -1.73
C TYR A 17 9.94 -13.23 -2.44
N ILE A 18 9.39 -13.54 -3.62
CA ILE A 18 8.53 -12.61 -4.36
C ILE A 18 7.28 -12.26 -3.55
N VAL A 19 6.61 -13.27 -2.98
CA VAL A 19 5.42 -13.05 -2.13
C VAL A 19 5.77 -12.19 -0.92
N TYR A 20 6.92 -12.45 -0.30
CA TYR A 20 7.40 -11.66 0.83
C TYR A 20 7.68 -10.19 0.48
N ASP A 21 8.36 -9.95 -0.65
CA ASP A 21 8.66 -8.59 -1.11
C ASP A 21 7.37 -7.84 -1.49
N CYS A 22 6.43 -8.50 -2.16
CA CYS A 22 5.10 -7.94 -2.44
C CYS A 22 4.33 -7.63 -1.14
N ALA A 23 4.32 -8.54 -0.16
CA ALA A 23 3.67 -8.33 1.13
C ALA A 23 4.28 -7.16 1.91
N ARG A 24 5.60 -6.92 1.79
CA ARG A 24 6.26 -5.75 2.38
C ARG A 24 5.94 -4.45 1.66
N ARG A 25 5.78 -4.48 0.34
CA ARG A 25 5.48 -3.29 -0.49
C ARG A 25 4.01 -2.92 -0.53
N LEU A 26 3.12 -3.85 -0.20
CA LEU A 26 1.70 -3.59 -0.08
C LEU A 26 1.48 -2.54 1.02
N PRO A 27 0.97 -1.34 0.69
CA PRO A 27 0.67 -0.34 1.70
C PRO A 27 -0.36 -0.93 2.66
N ARG A 28 -0.03 -0.96 3.95
CA ARG A 28 -0.82 -1.60 5.02
C ARG A 28 -2.26 -1.06 5.17
N GLY A 29 -2.63 -0.01 4.43
CA GLY A 29 -3.98 0.54 4.39
C GLY A 29 -4.79 0.24 3.12
N GLY A 30 -4.21 -0.24 2.02
CA GLY A 30 -4.89 -0.29 0.72
C GLY A 30 -5.05 1.09 0.05
N MET A 31 -5.62 1.12 -1.17
CA MET A 31 -6.00 2.37 -1.84
C MET A 31 -7.13 3.01 -1.03
N GLY A 32 -6.84 4.11 -0.33
CA GLY A 32 -7.82 4.81 0.51
C GLY A 32 -9.06 5.26 -0.28
N LEU A 33 -10.11 5.67 0.42
CA LEU A 33 -11.33 6.18 -0.21
C LEU A 33 -11.04 7.35 -1.15
N GLN A 34 -11.66 7.35 -2.33
CA GLN A 34 -11.58 8.47 -3.26
C GLN A 34 -12.31 9.68 -2.65
N VAL A 35 -11.56 10.73 -2.30
CA VAL A 35 -12.11 11.89 -1.59
C VAL A 35 -12.65 12.91 -2.59
N GLY A 36 -13.95 13.16 -2.51
CA GLY A 36 -14.67 14.23 -3.21
C GLY A 36 -14.23 15.64 -2.77
N TYR A 37 -15.01 16.67 -3.12
CA TYR A 37 -14.68 18.04 -2.71
C TYR A 37 -14.76 18.16 -1.19
N VAL A 38 -13.70 18.67 -0.56
CA VAL A 38 -13.65 18.94 0.89
C VAL A 38 -13.29 20.41 1.13
N PRO A 39 -14.07 21.14 1.94
CA PRO A 39 -13.74 22.51 2.34
C PRO A 39 -12.36 22.60 2.98
N ARG A 40 -11.58 23.66 2.67
CA ARG A 40 -10.20 23.84 3.17
C ARG A 40 -10.06 23.62 4.68
N ARG A 41 -11.03 24.11 5.47
CA ARG A 41 -11.05 23.98 6.94
C ARG A 41 -11.15 22.53 7.45
N LEU A 42 -11.74 21.63 6.65
CA LEU A 42 -11.95 20.22 7.03
C LEU A 42 -10.85 19.29 6.49
N ARG A 43 -9.98 19.75 5.59
CA ARG A 43 -8.92 18.92 4.98
C ARG A 43 -7.96 18.34 6.02
N SER A 44 -7.61 19.10 7.05
CA SER A 44 -6.76 18.62 8.15
C SER A 44 -7.42 17.48 8.95
N ALA A 45 -8.74 17.54 9.16
CA ALA A 45 -9.49 16.49 9.83
C ALA A 45 -9.56 15.22 8.97
N VAL A 46 -9.76 15.37 7.66
CA VAL A 46 -9.73 14.25 6.72
C VAL A 46 -8.34 13.61 6.67
N ASN A 47 -7.27 14.39 6.58
CA ASN A 47 -5.89 13.88 6.61
C ASN A 47 -5.62 13.06 7.88
N ARG A 48 -6.06 13.55 9.06
CA ARG A 48 -5.94 12.79 10.33
C ARG A 48 -6.69 11.45 10.30
N LEU A 49 -7.88 11.41 9.69
CA LEU A 49 -8.65 10.17 9.53
C LEU A 49 -7.90 9.15 8.65
N PHE A 50 -7.33 9.62 7.52
CA PHE A 50 -6.58 8.79 6.59
C PHE A 50 -5.30 8.24 7.23
N ILE A 51 -4.55 9.08 7.94
CA ILE A 51 -3.35 8.66 8.69
C ILE A 51 -3.69 7.57 9.72
N ARG A 52 -4.76 7.76 10.50
CA ARG A 52 -5.20 6.76 11.50
C ARG A 52 -5.57 5.41 10.87
N ARG A 53 -6.05 5.41 9.63
CA ARG A 53 -6.39 4.20 8.87
C ARG A 53 -5.19 3.61 8.12
N GLY A 54 -4.03 4.25 8.17
CA GLY A 54 -2.86 3.85 7.38
C GLY A 54 -3.04 4.09 5.88
N TRP A 55 -3.98 4.97 5.50
CA TRP A 55 -4.23 5.36 4.12
C TRP A 55 -3.32 6.51 3.68
N PRO A 56 -2.98 6.56 2.39
CA PRO A 56 -2.25 7.71 1.83
C PRO A 56 -3.07 8.98 1.97
N VAL A 57 -2.41 10.06 2.41
CA VAL A 57 -3.06 11.33 2.74
C VAL A 57 -3.55 12.02 1.45
N PRO A 58 -4.83 12.42 1.35
CA PRO A 58 -5.42 12.90 0.10
C PRO A 58 -5.08 14.38 -0.22
N PHE A 59 -4.72 15.19 0.78
CA PHE A 59 -4.40 16.60 0.61
C PHE A 59 -2.96 16.90 1.04
N ASP A 60 -2.25 17.73 0.27
CA ASP A 60 -0.95 18.30 0.65
C ASP A 60 -1.07 19.46 1.66
N ASP A 61 0.05 20.05 2.03
CA ASP A 61 0.12 21.13 3.03
C ASP A 61 -0.52 22.45 2.51
N ASP A 62 -0.54 22.66 1.20
CA ASP A 62 -1.25 23.76 0.53
C ASP A 62 -2.77 23.51 0.41
N GLY A 63 -3.18 22.29 0.78
CA GLY A 63 -4.52 21.76 0.71
C GLY A 63 -4.91 21.25 -0.67
N ASN A 64 -4.04 21.26 -1.67
CA ASN A 64 -4.33 20.69 -2.98
C ASN A 64 -4.46 19.17 -2.88
N ARG A 65 -5.22 18.57 -3.80
CA ARG A 65 -5.29 17.11 -3.89
C ARG A 65 -3.95 16.58 -4.36
N ARG A 66 -3.43 15.57 -3.68
CA ARG A 66 -2.33 14.79 -4.23
C ARG A 66 -2.88 13.98 -5.41
N PRO A 67 -2.18 13.96 -6.56
CA PRO A 67 -2.50 13.00 -7.60
C PRO A 67 -2.28 11.60 -7.00
N THR A 68 -3.38 10.85 -6.86
CA THR A 68 -3.38 9.41 -6.53
C THR A 68 -2.91 8.60 -7.71
#